data_AF-A0A520VZ90-F1
#
_entry.id   AF-A0A520VZ90-F1
#
_cell.length_a   1.000
_cell.length_b   1.000
_cell.length_c   1.000
_cell.angle_alpha   90.00
_cell.angle_beta   90.00
_cell.angle_gamma   90.00
#
_symmetry.space_group_name_H-M   'P 1'
#
loop_
_entity.id
_entity.type
_entity.pdbx_description
1 polymer ?
#
loop_
_entity_poly.entity_id
_entity_poly.type
_entity_poly.pdbx_seq_one_letter_code
_entity_poly.pdbx_strand_id
1 'polypeptide(L)' 'MKVEIYTKDQCIWCDRAKGLLNAHSIDFEEFDLSNDDERVKF' A
#
# COMPACT_ATOMS: atom_id res chain seq x y z
N MET A 1 -5.10 -13.27 -9.31
CA MET A 1 -5.75 -12.32 -8.39
C MET A 1 -4.83 -11.13 -8.30
N LYS A 2 -5.31 -9.90 -8.52
CA LYS A 2 -4.49 -8.69 -8.43
C LYS A 2 -4.68 -8.10 -7.03
N VAL A 3 -3.60 -7.95 -6.28
CA VAL A 3 -3.62 -7.32 -4.95
C VAL A 3 -3.13 -5.89 -5.12
N GLU A 4 -3.90 -4.94 -4.61
CA GLU A 4 -3.55 -3.52 -4.61
C GLU A 4 -3.44 -3.07 -3.15
N ILE A 5 -2.36 -2.35 -2.82
CA ILE A 5 -2.16 -1.80 -1.48
C ILE A 5 -2.09 -0.27 -1.57
N TYR A 6 -2.99 0.36 -0.83
CA TYR A 6 -3.06 1.81 -0.73
C TYR A 6 -2.35 2.24 0.54
N THR A 7 -1.27 3.00 0.40
CA THR A 7 -0.37 3.36 1.50
C THR A 7 -0.37 4.86 1.74
N LYS A 8 0.25 5.25 2.85
CA LYS A 8 0.51 6.64 3.22
C LYS A 8 1.91 6.73 3.83
N ASP A 9 2.49 7.91 3.82
CA ASP A 9 3.73 8.24 4.50
C ASP A 9 3.61 8.01 6.02
N GLN A 10 4.75 7.68 6.64
CA GLN A 10 4.86 7.44 8.08
C GLN A 10 3.85 6.40 8.62
N CYS A 11 3.58 5.35 7.83
CA CYS A 11 2.59 4.31 8.14
C CYS A 11 3.26 2.95 8.44
N ILE A 12 3.54 2.68 9.71
CA ILE A 12 4.14 1.38 10.14
C ILE A 12 3.28 0.17 9.76
N TRP A 13 1.96 0.35 9.65
CA TRP A 13 1.04 -0.72 9.25
C TRP A 13 1.12 -1.04 7.76
N CYS A 14 1.38 -0.02 6.94
CA CYS A 14 1.60 -0.17 5.51
C CYS A 14 2.88 -0.99 5.27
N ASP A 15 3.95 -0.69 6.03
CA ASP A 15 5.20 -1.45 5.98
C ASP A 15 5.00 -2.92 6.39
N ARG A 16 4.25 -3.16 7.49
CA ARG A 16 3.93 -4.50 7.96
C ARG A 16 3.09 -5.30 6.95
N ALA A 17 2.11 -4.66 6.32
CA ALA A 17 1.28 -5.29 5.30
C ALA A 17 2.12 -5.68 4.06
N LYS A 18 2.97 -4.78 3.56
CA LYS A 18 3.91 -5.09 2.47
C LYS A 18 4.86 -6.23 2.85
N GLY A 19 5.39 -6.19 4.07
CA GLY A 19 6.24 -7.25 4.60
C GLY A 19 5.55 -8.61 4.62
N LEU A 20 4.28 -8.67 5.05
CA LEU A 20 3.49 -9.90 5.04
C LEU A 20 3.27 -10.43 3.62
N LEU A 21 2.88 -9.57 2.68
CA LEU A 21 2.64 -9.98 1.29
C LEU A 21 3.93 -10.51 0.64
N ASN A 22 5.05 -9.82 0.86
CA ASN A 22 6.37 -10.26 0.40
C ASN A 22 6.80 -11.59 1.02
N ALA A 23 6.54 -11.81 2.32
CA ALA A 23 6.88 -13.07 3.00
C ALA A 23 6.10 -14.28 2.45
N HIS A 24 4.95 -14.04 1.82
CA HIS A 24 4.13 -15.07 1.18
C HIS A 24 4.28 -15.10 -0.35
N SER A 25 5.24 -14.37 -0.92
CA SER A 25 5.45 -14.25 -2.38
C SER A 25 4.18 -13.85 -3.13
N ILE A 26 3.40 -12.94 -2.53
CA ILE A 26 2.18 -12.39 -3.15
C ILE A 26 2.57 -11.07 -3.83
N ASP A 27 2.47 -11.04 -5.15
CA ASP A 27 2.65 -9.81 -5.92
C ASP A 27 1.54 -8.81 -5.61
N PHE A 28 1.92 -7.55 -5.43
CA PHE A 28 0.99 -6.45 -5.20
C PHE A 28 1.44 -5.17 -5.93
N GLU A 29 0.48 -4.33 -6.28
CA GLU A 29 0.72 -2.98 -6.78
C GLU A 29 0.50 -1.97 -5.64
N GLU A 30 1.48 -1.09 -5.41
CA GLU A 30 1.40 -0.06 -4.36
C GLU A 30 0.93 1.28 -4.95
N PHE A 31 -0.08 1.88 -4.32
CA PHE A 31 -0.57 3.22 -4.59
C PHE A 31 -0.34 4.10 -3.37
N ASP A 32 0.56 5.07 -3.51
CA ASP A 32 0.83 6.05 -2.46
C ASP A 32 -0.26 7.14 -2.44
N LEU A 33 -0.99 7.23 -1.33
CA LEU A 33 -2.03 8.24 -1.08
C LEU A 33 -1.58 9.30 -0.05
N SER A 34 -0.27 9.50 0.10
CA SER A 34 0.30 10.54 0.96
C SER A 34 -0.10 11.95 0.54
N ASN A 35 -0.31 12.17 -0.75
CA ASN A 35 -0.80 13.44 -1.25
C ASN A 35 -2.31 13.57 -0.98
N ASP A 36 -2.64 14.48 -0.06
CA ASP A 36 -4.01 14.75 0.35
C ASP A 36 -4.91 15.21 -0.82
N ASP A 37 -4.37 16.01 -1.76
CA ASP A 37 -5.12 16.51 -2.93
C ASP A 37 -5.43 15.39 -3.94
N GLU A 38 -4.54 14.41 -4.05
CA GLU A 38 -4.73 13.24 -4.92
C GLU A 38 -5.67 12.23 -4.27
N ARG A 39 -5.62 12.08 -2.94
CA ARG A 39 -6.46 11.15 -2.18
C ARG A 39 -7.96 11.47 -2.26
N VAL A 40 -8.36 12.72 -2.49
CA VAL A 40 -9.78 13.11 -2.63
C VAL A 40 -10.49 12.40 -3.80
N LYS A 41 -9.74 11.85 -4.75
CA LYS A 41 -10.27 11.23 -5.98
C LYS A 41 -10.48 9.71 -5.87
N PHE A 42 -10.11 9.11 -4.75
CA PHE A 42 -10.31 7.68 -4.44
C PHE A 42 -11.50 7.49 -3.50
#